data_AF-A0A2N4XA56-F1
#
_entry.id   AF-A0A2N4XA56-F1
#
_cell.length_a   1.000
_cell.length_b   1.000
_cell.length_c   1.000
_cell.angle_alpha   90.00
_cell.angle_beta   90.00
_cell.angle_gamma   90.00
#
_symmetry.space_group_name_H-M   'P 1'
#
loop_
_entity.id
_entity.type
_entity.pdbx_description
1 polymer ?
#
loop_
_entity_poly.entity_id
_entity_poly.type
_entity_poly.pdbx_seq_one_letter_code
_entity_poly.pdbx_strand_id
1 'polypeptide(L)'
;MKRNLIIVFLTCLCASVFAQTKEEPKAKDDPMDISRQLEMIEKYGVPTIANVDEMKKKADALYEAKSWKEAVTAYEAYSKNVNWLANLLAQCVEPYYSASYDEKNKFSIFKIKSIVQFERKANECKANRNIAYVKIGLCYKNLGDTKNAVVYLHKGLDLLGIDETEYWALARNAMAEIIQFTPEK
;
A
#
# COMPACT_ATOMS: atom_id res chain seq x y z
N MET A 1 -23.36 57.46 26.44
CA MET A 1 -22.93 57.15 27.83
C MET A 1 -24.11 56.52 28.57
N LYS A 2 -23.85 55.40 29.30
CA LYS A 2 -24.74 54.69 30.26
C LYS A 2 -25.96 53.99 29.62
N ARG A 3 -26.01 52.67 29.38
CA ARG A 3 -25.83 51.44 30.20
C ARG A 3 -26.96 51.24 31.22
N ASN A 4 -27.76 50.18 31.02
CA ASN A 4 -28.51 49.30 31.96
C ASN A 4 -29.53 48.49 31.12
N LEU A 5 -29.30 47.25 30.71
CA LEU A 5 -29.25 45.97 31.44
C LEU A 5 -30.57 45.61 32.15
N ILE A 6 -31.44 44.85 31.47
CA ILE A 6 -32.37 43.92 32.10
C ILE A 6 -32.24 42.57 31.39
N ILE A 7 -31.90 41.57 32.20
CA ILE A 7 -31.72 40.16 31.86
C ILE A 7 -33.10 39.50 31.86
N VAL A 8 -33.48 38.84 30.77
CA VAL A 8 -34.58 37.85 30.79
C VAL A 8 -33.98 36.51 30.42
N PHE A 9 -33.88 35.66 31.44
CA PHE A 9 -33.59 34.25 31.35
C PHE A 9 -34.81 33.56 30.72
N LEU A 10 -34.67 33.02 29.51
CA LEU A 10 -35.60 32.03 28.99
C LEU A 10 -34.82 30.81 28.53
N THR A 11 -34.78 29.83 29.43
CA THR A 11 -34.36 28.45 29.19
C THR A 11 -35.26 27.83 28.12
N CYS A 12 -34.71 27.53 26.95
CA CYS A 12 -35.32 26.62 26.01
C CYS A 12 -34.34 25.46 25.76
N LEU A 13 -34.55 24.37 26.51
CA LEU A 13 -34.10 23.04 26.13
C LEU A 13 -34.73 22.70 24.77
N CYS A 14 -33.91 22.56 23.73
CA CYS A 14 -34.22 21.65 22.63
C CYS A 14 -32.92 20.99 22.18
N ALA A 15 -32.94 19.67 22.21
CA ALA A 15 -31.82 18.77 21.96
C ALA A 15 -31.11 19.07 20.64
N SER A 16 -29.83 19.45 20.73
CA SER A 16 -28.89 19.26 19.64
C SER A 16 -28.67 17.77 19.48
N VAL A 17 -29.40 17.22 18.52
CA VAL A 17 -29.20 15.97 17.81
C VAL A 17 -27.74 15.52 17.88
N PHE A 18 -27.46 14.56 18.77
CA PHE A 18 -26.38 13.62 18.52
C PHE A 18 -26.79 12.86 17.27
N ALA A 19 -26.24 13.27 16.12
CA ALA A 19 -26.19 12.41 14.96
C ALA A 19 -25.32 11.22 15.33
N GLN A 20 -25.92 10.21 15.96
CA GLN A 20 -25.41 8.86 15.91
C GLN A 20 -25.43 8.49 14.43
N THR A 21 -24.28 8.64 13.77
CA THR A 21 -23.99 7.88 12.55
C THR A 21 -24.24 6.43 12.92
N LYS A 22 -25.39 5.91 12.50
CA LYS A 22 -25.64 4.48 12.40
C LYS A 22 -24.45 3.94 11.60
N GLU A 23 -23.52 3.28 12.27
CA GLU A 23 -22.62 2.39 11.57
C GLU A 23 -23.52 1.39 10.84
N GLU A 24 -23.61 1.54 9.52
CA GLU A 24 -24.19 0.48 8.71
C GLU A 24 -23.41 -0.79 9.05
N PRO A 25 -24.09 -1.90 9.38
CA PRO A 25 -23.39 -3.15 9.62
C PRO A 25 -22.60 -3.44 8.35
N LYS A 26 -21.26 -3.52 8.48
CA LYS A 26 -20.38 -3.96 7.39
C LYS A 26 -21.07 -5.13 6.71
N ALA A 27 -21.47 -4.93 5.45
CA ALA A 27 -22.07 -5.98 4.66
C ALA A 27 -21.20 -7.23 4.82
N LYS A 28 -21.81 -8.35 5.22
CA LYS A 28 -21.12 -9.62 5.28
C LYS A 28 -20.53 -9.85 3.89
N ASP A 29 -19.21 -10.03 3.83
CA ASP A 29 -18.47 -10.35 2.60
C ASP A 29 -19.17 -11.56 1.95
N ASP A 30 -19.88 -11.34 0.84
CA ASP A 30 -20.51 -12.43 0.10
C ASP A 30 -19.38 -13.24 -0.57
N PRO A 31 -19.19 -14.52 -0.21
CA PRO A 31 -18.08 -15.31 -0.74
C PRO A 31 -18.09 -15.47 -2.26
N MET A 32 -19.23 -15.20 -2.91
CA MET A 32 -19.40 -15.25 -4.35
C MET A 32 -19.35 -13.86 -5.01
N ASP A 33 -19.15 -12.78 -4.25
CA ASP A 33 -18.99 -11.44 -4.81
C ASP A 33 -17.65 -11.30 -5.53
N ILE A 34 -17.73 -11.17 -6.86
CA ILE A 34 -16.58 -10.96 -7.75
C ILE A 34 -16.44 -9.49 -8.19
N SER A 35 -17.26 -8.59 -7.67
CA SER A 35 -17.33 -7.19 -8.13
C SER A 35 -16.00 -6.48 -7.93
N ARG A 36 -15.29 -6.78 -6.84
CA ARG A 36 -13.96 -6.21 -6.57
C ARG A 36 -12.94 -6.61 -7.64
N GLN A 37 -12.95 -7.86 -8.09
CA GLN A 37 -12.03 -8.34 -9.12
C GLN A 37 -12.35 -7.69 -10.47
N LEU A 38 -13.64 -7.53 -10.79
CA LEU A 38 -14.09 -6.83 -11.99
C LEU A 38 -13.69 -5.34 -11.97
N GLU A 39 -13.87 -4.65 -10.85
CA GLU A 39 -13.46 -3.23 -10.69
C GLU A 39 -11.94 -3.08 -10.90
N MET A 40 -11.14 -3.99 -10.32
CA MET A 40 -9.70 -3.97 -10.53
C MET A 40 -9.37 -4.15 -12.02
N ILE A 41 -10.00 -5.11 -12.71
CA ILE A 41 -9.84 -5.36 -14.16
C ILE A 41 -10.19 -4.16 -15.02
N GLU A 42 -11.30 -3.50 -14.73
CA GLU A 42 -11.67 -2.29 -15.44
C GLU A 42 -10.66 -1.16 -15.19
N LYS A 43 -10.17 -1.03 -13.96
CA LYS A 43 -9.31 0.09 -13.54
C LYS A 43 -7.86 -0.04 -13.98
N TYR A 44 -7.27 -1.23 -13.90
CA TYR A 44 -5.83 -1.42 -14.18
C TYR A 44 -5.55 -2.45 -15.28
N GLY A 45 -6.57 -3.15 -15.80
CA GLY A 45 -6.39 -4.28 -16.72
C GLY A 45 -5.76 -5.50 -16.03
N VAL A 46 -5.69 -6.64 -16.70
CA VAL A 46 -5.08 -7.84 -16.10
C VAL A 46 -3.55 -7.67 -16.05
N PRO A 47 -2.91 -7.62 -14.87
CA PRO A 47 -1.46 -7.50 -14.79
C PRO A 47 -0.79 -8.81 -15.21
N THR A 48 0.31 -8.70 -15.96
CA THR A 48 1.14 -9.83 -16.39
C THR A 48 2.56 -9.62 -15.90
N ILE A 49 3.38 -10.68 -15.86
CA ILE A 49 4.80 -10.53 -15.50
C ILE A 49 5.48 -9.56 -16.47
N ALA A 50 5.25 -9.71 -17.77
CA ALA A 50 5.88 -8.89 -18.80
C ALA A 50 5.51 -7.41 -18.69
N ASN A 51 4.22 -7.08 -18.51
CA ASN A 51 3.81 -5.67 -18.42
C ASN A 51 4.30 -5.01 -17.13
N VAL A 52 4.30 -5.71 -16.00
CA VAL A 52 4.81 -5.20 -14.73
C VAL A 52 6.32 -4.97 -14.79
N ASP A 53 7.06 -5.87 -15.42
CA ASP A 53 8.51 -5.71 -15.63
C ASP A 53 8.83 -4.51 -16.54
N GLU A 54 8.03 -4.29 -17.58
CA GLU A 54 8.16 -3.12 -18.45
C GLU A 54 7.86 -1.81 -17.70
N MET A 55 6.78 -1.79 -16.91
CA MET A 55 6.44 -0.66 -16.04
C MET A 55 7.59 -0.34 -15.07
N LYS A 56 8.20 -1.38 -14.48
CA LYS A 56 9.36 -1.22 -13.60
C LYS A 56 10.53 -0.56 -14.33
N LYS A 57 10.92 -1.10 -15.50
CA LYS A 57 12.01 -0.56 -16.32
C LYS A 57 11.80 0.90 -16.66
N LYS A 58 10.56 1.27 -17.04
CA LYS A 58 10.21 2.66 -17.35
C LYS A 58 10.33 3.56 -16.12
N ALA A 59 9.82 3.13 -14.96
CA ALA A 59 9.91 3.89 -13.73
C ALA A 59 11.36 4.05 -13.24
N ASP A 60 12.17 2.98 -13.32
CA ASP A 60 13.60 3.02 -13.02
C ASP A 60 14.32 4.01 -13.96
N ALA A 61 14.07 3.96 -15.26
CA ALA A 61 14.68 4.90 -16.21
C ALA A 61 14.37 6.38 -15.90
N LEU A 62 13.14 6.69 -15.51
CA LEU A 62 12.75 8.05 -15.10
C LEU A 62 13.43 8.48 -13.79
N TYR A 63 13.59 7.55 -12.85
CA TYR A 63 14.29 7.76 -11.59
C TYR A 63 15.77 8.08 -11.82
N GLU A 64 16.46 7.27 -12.63
CA GLU A 64 17.88 7.48 -12.97
C GLU A 64 18.08 8.79 -13.75
N ALA A 65 17.11 9.17 -14.59
CA ALA A 65 17.08 10.44 -15.29
C ALA A 65 16.73 11.64 -14.39
N LYS A 66 16.51 11.43 -13.08
CA LYS A 66 16.10 12.46 -12.10
C LYS A 66 14.82 13.20 -12.50
N SER A 67 13.99 12.59 -13.33
CA SER A 67 12.68 13.10 -13.73
C SER A 67 11.67 12.77 -12.62
N TRP A 68 11.83 13.42 -11.47
CA TRP A 68 11.21 12.99 -10.21
C TRP A 68 9.68 12.96 -10.27
N LYS A 69 9.07 13.94 -10.93
CA LYS A 69 7.61 14.04 -11.04
C LYS A 69 7.03 12.90 -11.89
N GLU A 70 7.70 12.61 -13.00
CA GLU A 70 7.36 11.52 -13.91
C GLU A 70 7.63 10.16 -13.25
N ALA A 71 8.74 10.04 -12.53
CA ALA A 71 9.11 8.84 -11.79
C ALA A 71 8.08 8.50 -10.70
N VAL A 72 7.59 9.50 -9.94
CA VAL A 72 6.48 9.31 -8.98
C VAL A 72 5.28 8.68 -9.68
N THR A 73 4.83 9.30 -10.78
CA THR A 73 3.64 8.84 -11.52
C THR A 73 3.83 7.40 -12.02
N ALA A 74 5.01 7.09 -12.55
CA ALA A 74 5.34 5.77 -13.05
C ALA A 74 5.40 4.71 -11.93
N TYR A 75 6.03 5.02 -10.79
CA TYR A 75 6.08 4.09 -9.66
C TYR A 75 4.73 3.91 -8.97
N GLU A 76 3.87 4.92 -8.92
CA GLU A 76 2.51 4.78 -8.38
C GLU A 76 1.68 3.82 -9.24
N ALA A 77 1.78 3.94 -10.57
CA ALA A 77 1.13 2.99 -11.47
C ALA A 77 1.72 1.58 -11.33
N TYR A 78 3.06 1.47 -11.30
CA TYR A 78 3.76 0.21 -11.14
C TYR A 78 3.41 -0.50 -9.82
N SER A 79 3.49 0.21 -8.69
CA SER A 79 3.21 -0.34 -7.35
C SER A 79 1.80 -0.92 -7.23
N LYS A 80 0.79 -0.27 -7.84
CA LYS A 80 -0.59 -0.78 -7.89
C LYS A 80 -0.68 -2.07 -8.72
N ASN A 81 -0.05 -2.10 -9.88
CA ASN A 81 -0.08 -3.25 -10.79
C ASN A 81 0.70 -4.45 -10.25
N VAL A 82 1.90 -4.25 -9.71
CA VAL A 82 2.70 -5.33 -9.11
C VAL A 82 2.05 -5.85 -7.82
N ASN A 83 1.37 -4.99 -7.05
CA ASN A 83 0.58 -5.43 -5.90
C ASN A 83 -0.59 -6.33 -6.34
N TRP A 84 -1.30 -5.94 -7.40
CA TRP A 84 -2.37 -6.77 -7.90
C TRP A 84 -1.82 -8.10 -8.45
N LEU A 85 -0.75 -8.08 -9.24
CA LEU A 85 -0.09 -9.31 -9.68
C LEU A 85 0.27 -10.22 -8.50
N ALA A 86 0.83 -9.66 -7.41
CA ALA A 86 1.14 -10.41 -6.20
C ALA A 86 -0.10 -11.09 -5.60
N ASN A 87 -1.24 -10.40 -5.56
CA ASN A 87 -2.48 -10.95 -5.03
C ASN A 87 -3.04 -12.07 -5.90
N LEU A 88 -2.98 -11.94 -7.24
CA LEU A 88 -3.39 -13.01 -8.15
C LEU A 88 -2.51 -14.24 -7.98
N LEU A 89 -1.19 -14.06 -7.89
CA LEU A 89 -0.24 -15.16 -7.66
C LEU A 89 -0.45 -15.82 -6.30
N ALA A 90 -0.75 -15.05 -5.25
CA ALA A 90 -1.05 -15.57 -3.93
C ALA A 90 -2.34 -16.41 -3.93
N GLN A 91 -3.36 -15.99 -4.69
CA GLN A 91 -4.61 -16.74 -4.78
C GLN A 91 -4.42 -18.14 -5.39
N CYS A 92 -3.41 -18.33 -6.26
CA CYS A 92 -3.07 -19.64 -6.83
C CYS A 92 -2.59 -20.65 -5.77
N VAL A 93 -2.11 -20.18 -4.63
CA VAL A 93 -1.56 -21.04 -3.56
C VAL A 93 -2.49 -21.17 -2.36
N GLU A 94 -3.54 -20.33 -2.29
CA GLU A 94 -4.45 -20.23 -1.15
C GLU A 94 -5.09 -21.57 -0.76
N PRO A 95 -5.61 -22.41 -1.69
CA PRO A 95 -6.23 -23.68 -1.31
C PRO A 95 -5.29 -24.62 -0.55
N TYR A 96 -3.99 -24.55 -0.83
CA TYR A 96 -2.99 -25.31 -0.07
C TYR A 96 -2.80 -24.73 1.33
N TYR A 97 -2.73 -23.40 1.47
CA TYR A 97 -2.52 -22.76 2.77
C TYR A 97 -3.74 -22.82 3.69
N SER A 98 -4.94 -22.78 3.12
CA SER A 98 -6.22 -22.92 3.84
C SER A 98 -6.56 -24.37 4.21
N ALA A 99 -5.87 -25.35 3.62
CA ALA A 99 -6.11 -26.76 3.91
C ALA A 99 -5.72 -27.15 5.35
N SER A 100 -6.42 -28.14 5.89
CA SER A 100 -6.09 -28.77 7.16
C SER A 100 -4.72 -29.47 7.11
N TYR A 101 -4.18 -29.78 8.29
CA TYR A 101 -2.91 -30.50 8.40
C TYR A 101 -2.95 -31.86 7.68
N ASP A 102 -4.04 -32.61 7.82
CA ASP A 102 -4.21 -33.92 7.19
C ASP A 102 -4.28 -33.85 5.66
N GLU A 103 -4.92 -32.81 5.13
CA GLU A 103 -4.98 -32.56 3.68
C GLU A 103 -3.61 -32.19 3.12
N LYS A 104 -2.86 -31.34 3.83
CA LYS A 104 -1.47 -30.97 3.48
C LYS A 104 -0.55 -32.20 3.46
N ASN A 105 -0.65 -33.09 4.45
CA ASN A 105 0.16 -34.31 4.52
C ASN A 105 -0.11 -35.28 3.37
N LYS A 106 -1.33 -35.28 2.82
CA LYS A 106 -1.72 -36.08 1.65
C LYS A 106 -1.37 -35.39 0.33
N PHE A 107 -0.93 -34.13 0.37
CA PHE A 107 -0.64 -33.36 -0.82
C PHE A 107 0.72 -33.77 -1.43
N SER A 108 0.71 -34.12 -2.71
CA SER A 108 1.90 -34.63 -3.40
C SER A 108 3.03 -33.60 -3.43
N ILE A 109 4.25 -34.02 -3.10
CA ILE A 109 5.46 -33.18 -3.15
C ILE A 109 5.73 -32.57 -4.53
N PHE A 110 5.36 -33.27 -5.61
CA PHE A 110 5.47 -32.73 -6.97
C PHE A 110 4.51 -31.55 -7.21
N LYS A 111 3.32 -31.60 -6.62
CA LYS A 111 2.35 -30.49 -6.65
C LYS A 111 2.84 -29.32 -5.80
N ILE A 112 3.47 -29.58 -4.64
CA ILE A 112 4.09 -28.53 -3.81
C ILE A 112 5.11 -27.72 -4.62
N LYS A 113 5.98 -28.36 -5.41
CA LYS A 113 6.98 -27.66 -6.24
C LYS A 113 6.36 -26.63 -7.18
N SER A 114 5.19 -26.91 -7.75
CA SER A 114 4.50 -25.97 -8.64
C SER A 114 3.95 -24.75 -7.87
N ILE A 115 3.40 -24.97 -6.67
CA ILE A 115 2.85 -23.93 -5.78
C ILE A 115 3.96 -22.99 -5.29
N VAL A 116 5.12 -23.53 -4.94
CA VAL A 116 6.30 -22.75 -4.49
C VAL A 116 6.73 -21.70 -5.52
N GLN A 117 6.55 -21.96 -6.83
CA GLN A 117 6.89 -20.97 -7.86
C GLN A 117 5.97 -19.74 -7.81
N PHE A 118 4.66 -19.96 -7.63
CA PHE A 118 3.68 -18.88 -7.47
C PHE A 118 3.94 -18.09 -6.20
N GLU A 119 4.17 -18.77 -5.08
CA GLU A 119 4.47 -18.12 -3.80
C GLU A 119 5.73 -17.27 -3.88
N ARG A 120 6.84 -17.83 -4.41
CA ARG A 120 8.09 -17.10 -4.58
C ARG A 120 7.88 -15.84 -5.43
N LYS A 121 7.16 -15.96 -6.55
CA LYS A 121 6.92 -14.80 -7.41
C LYS A 121 5.98 -13.79 -6.75
N ALA A 122 4.97 -14.22 -5.99
CA ALA A 122 4.12 -13.33 -5.22
C ALA A 122 4.92 -12.52 -4.19
N ASN A 123 5.83 -13.18 -3.48
CA ASN A 123 6.69 -12.53 -2.49
C ASN A 123 7.70 -11.57 -3.15
N GLU A 124 8.28 -11.93 -4.28
CA GLU A 124 9.10 -11.03 -5.11
C GLU A 124 8.31 -9.78 -5.53
N CYS A 125 7.07 -9.94 -6.00
CA CYS A 125 6.19 -8.82 -6.35
C CYS A 125 5.88 -7.92 -5.13
N LYS A 126 5.66 -8.50 -3.94
CA LYS A 126 5.46 -7.73 -2.71
C LYS A 126 6.72 -6.94 -2.33
N ALA A 127 7.90 -7.56 -2.38
CA ALA A 127 9.17 -6.87 -2.12
C ALA A 127 9.36 -5.69 -3.09
N ASN A 128 9.15 -5.93 -4.38
CA ASN A 128 9.22 -4.93 -5.43
C ASN A 128 8.25 -3.75 -5.24
N ARG A 129 7.02 -4.01 -4.78
CA ARG A 129 6.06 -2.96 -4.39
C ARG A 129 6.59 -2.11 -3.24
N ASN A 130 7.17 -2.75 -2.23
CA ASN A 130 7.67 -2.08 -1.03
C ASN A 130 8.84 -1.16 -1.39
N ILE A 131 9.75 -1.65 -2.21
CA ILE A 131 10.84 -0.87 -2.81
C ILE A 131 10.30 0.33 -3.60
N ALA A 132 9.24 0.14 -4.39
CA ALA A 132 8.62 1.24 -5.14
C ALA A 132 8.10 2.35 -4.21
N TYR A 133 7.51 2.03 -3.05
CA TYR A 133 7.11 3.06 -2.08
C TYR A 133 8.29 3.88 -1.56
N VAL A 134 9.43 3.24 -1.29
CA VAL A 134 10.66 3.97 -0.93
C VAL A 134 11.08 4.92 -2.05
N LYS A 135 11.14 4.43 -3.29
CA LYS A 135 11.53 5.27 -4.44
C LYS A 135 10.57 6.44 -4.67
N ILE A 136 9.26 6.25 -4.52
CA ILE A 136 8.27 7.33 -4.57
C ILE A 136 8.56 8.37 -3.48
N GLY A 137 8.80 7.93 -2.24
CA GLY A 137 9.13 8.81 -1.13
C GLY A 137 10.41 9.62 -1.35
N LEU A 138 11.44 8.98 -1.92
CA LEU A 138 12.68 9.65 -2.32
C LEU A 138 12.44 10.67 -3.45
N CYS A 139 11.61 10.37 -4.45
CA CYS A 139 11.26 11.34 -5.47
C CYS A 139 10.55 12.56 -4.89
N TYR A 140 9.55 12.37 -4.03
CA TYR A 140 8.86 13.48 -3.36
C TYR A 140 9.80 14.31 -2.49
N LYS A 141 10.75 13.67 -1.78
CA LYS A 141 11.80 14.38 -1.05
C LYS A 141 12.62 15.28 -1.98
N ASN A 142 13.04 14.77 -3.14
CA ASN A 142 13.80 15.55 -4.13
C ASN A 142 12.97 16.67 -4.78
N LEU A 143 11.64 16.55 -4.80
CA LEU A 143 10.72 17.60 -5.23
C LEU A 143 10.45 18.65 -4.13
N GLY A 144 10.93 18.44 -2.91
CA GLY A 144 10.61 19.29 -1.75
C GLY A 144 9.20 19.07 -1.18
N ASP A 145 8.48 18.04 -1.65
CA ASP A 145 7.18 17.68 -1.11
C ASP A 145 7.35 16.77 0.12
N THR A 146 7.66 17.41 1.24
CA THR A 146 7.94 16.72 2.51
C THR A 146 6.76 15.87 2.98
N LYS A 147 5.51 16.33 2.76
CA LYS A 147 4.31 15.61 3.20
C LYS A 147 4.22 14.26 2.53
N ASN A 148 4.28 14.22 1.20
CA ASN A 148 4.18 12.97 0.46
C ASN A 148 5.45 12.12 0.62
N ALA A 149 6.62 12.73 0.78
CA ALA A 149 7.84 12.01 1.10
C ALA A 149 7.69 11.20 2.38
N VAL A 150 7.22 11.81 3.48
CA VAL A 150 7.03 11.11 4.76
C VAL A 150 6.01 9.98 4.63
N VAL A 151 4.88 10.20 3.96
CA VAL A 151 3.84 9.17 3.78
C VAL A 151 4.39 7.92 3.09
N TYR A 152 5.10 8.10 1.97
CA TYR A 152 5.61 6.98 1.19
C TYR A 152 6.85 6.34 1.80
N LEU A 153 7.76 7.12 2.41
CA LEU A 153 8.91 6.59 3.13
C LEU A 153 8.47 5.77 4.34
N HIS A 154 7.51 6.26 5.14
CA HIS A 154 6.92 5.50 6.25
C HIS A 154 6.31 4.19 5.73
N LYS A 155 5.50 4.26 4.67
CA LYS A 155 4.89 3.06 4.09
C LYS A 155 5.91 2.04 3.59
N GLY A 156 7.02 2.50 3.02
CA GLY A 156 8.16 1.66 2.66
C GLY A 156 8.77 1.00 3.90
N LEU A 157 9.13 1.78 4.91
CA LEU A 157 9.70 1.29 6.17
C LEU A 157 8.83 0.27 6.89
N ASP A 158 7.50 0.42 6.86
CA ASP A 158 6.55 -0.53 7.45
C ASP A 158 6.55 -1.90 6.76
N LEU A 159 6.96 -1.95 5.48
CA LEU A 159 6.75 -3.10 4.62
C LEU A 159 8.04 -3.79 4.15
N LEU A 160 9.16 -3.08 4.10
CA LEU A 160 10.45 -3.66 3.75
C LEU A 160 10.79 -4.80 4.72
N GLY A 161 11.30 -5.90 4.17
CA GLY A 161 11.91 -6.95 4.96
C GLY A 161 13.35 -6.58 5.36
N ILE A 162 13.92 -7.45 6.19
CA ILE A 162 15.30 -7.29 6.68
C ILE A 162 16.34 -7.45 5.57
N ASP A 163 16.00 -8.18 4.51
CA ASP A 163 16.91 -8.47 3.40
C ASP A 163 17.02 -7.29 2.42
N GLU A 164 16.02 -6.40 2.37
CA GLU A 164 16.06 -5.15 1.58
C GLU A 164 16.88 -4.03 2.26
N THR A 165 18.02 -4.38 2.84
CA THR A 165 18.90 -3.50 3.64
C THR A 165 19.26 -2.18 2.97
N GLU A 166 19.53 -2.20 1.66
CA GLU A 166 19.84 -0.99 0.88
C GLU A 166 18.68 0.02 0.91
N TYR A 167 17.47 -0.44 0.55
CA TYR A 167 16.29 0.42 0.53
C TYR A 167 15.85 0.82 1.94
N TRP A 168 16.09 -0.04 2.93
CA TRP A 168 15.85 0.28 4.33
C TRP A 168 16.78 1.41 4.81
N ALA A 169 18.06 1.37 4.44
CA ALA A 169 19.01 2.45 4.73
C ALA A 169 18.62 3.75 4.01
N LEU A 170 18.30 3.68 2.72
CA LEU A 170 17.85 4.85 1.95
C LEU A 170 16.62 5.52 2.58
N ALA A 171 15.62 4.73 2.95
CA ALA A 171 14.40 5.25 3.53
C ALA A 171 14.62 5.87 4.91
N ARG A 172 15.40 5.22 5.78
CA ARG A 172 15.73 5.74 7.12
C ARG A 172 16.55 7.02 7.04
N ASN A 173 17.56 7.08 6.16
CA ASN A 173 18.38 8.27 5.98
C ASN A 173 17.56 9.44 5.44
N ALA A 174 16.71 9.18 4.42
CA ALA A 174 15.81 10.19 3.89
C ALA A 174 14.83 10.72 4.94
N MET A 175 14.27 9.83 5.77
CA MET A 175 13.40 10.21 6.88
C MET A 175 14.16 11.04 7.92
N ALA A 176 15.36 10.62 8.31
CA ALA A 176 16.22 11.32 9.27
C ALA A 176 16.56 12.74 8.79
N GLU A 177 16.90 12.91 7.52
CA GLU A 177 17.11 14.23 6.91
C GLU A 177 15.85 15.10 6.98
N ILE A 178 14.68 14.55 6.65
CA ILE A 178 13.40 15.28 6.68
C ILE A 178 13.06 15.76 8.09
N ILE A 179 13.23 14.90 9.10
CA ILE A 179 12.91 15.21 10.50
C ILE A 179 14.07 15.86 11.26
N GLN A 180 15.19 16.13 10.59
CA GLN A 180 16.39 16.74 11.15
C GLN A 180 16.99 15.95 12.32
N PHE A 181 16.96 14.61 12.22
CA PHE A 181 17.55 13.70 13.19
C PHE A 181 18.92 13.22 12.72
N THR A 182 19.92 13.31 13.59
CA THR A 182 21.26 12.75 13.36
C THR A 182 21.48 11.56 14.30
N PRO A 183 21.54 10.31 13.83
CA PRO A 183 21.83 9.18 14.69
C PRO A 183 23.27 9.26 15.22
N GLU A 184 23.45 8.90 16.49
CA GLU A 184 24.79 8.71 17.07
C GLU A 184 25.50 7.54 16.36
N LYS A 185 26.83 7.68 16.20
CA LYS A 185 27.67 6.71 15.48
C LYS A 185 28.05 5.52 16.35
#